data_AF-A0A0B6YVU0-F1
#
_entry.id   AF-A0A0B6YVU0-F1
#
_cell.length_a   1.000
_cell.length_b   1.000
_cell.length_c   1.000
_cell.angle_alpha   90.00
_cell.angle_beta   90.00
_cell.angle_gamma   90.00
#
_symmetry.space_group_name_H-M   'P 1'
#
loop_
_entity.id
_entity.type
_entity.pdbx_description
1 polymer ?
#
loop_
_entity_poly.entity_id
_entity_poly.type
_entity_poly.pdbx_seq_one_letter_code
_entity_poly.pdbx_strand_id
1 'polypeptide(L)'
;MIPTPYDKEMRLKPMLSCFALRHPLFHGMCLANLFWSFGSTIIYMYLPSYAMAEGTSFEEAVFLVSCVGISSFASRIIFAFMGPNGTLDNVTSAVCPLMLGVVVTGIPPLLFNNLSGQIGYTVLFGFYSGFWTTFLSQVSRELLGPEYIAVGNGYQSFVIGIGCLAGGPVTGLLLQHEHDFKYAFYLAGRVKRKN
;
A
#
# COMPACT_ATOMS: atom_id res chain seq x y z
N MET A 1 31.85 -21.67 20.58
CA MET A 1 32.02 -20.46 21.42
C MET A 1 30.76 -20.29 22.24
N ILE A 2 30.89 -20.14 23.55
CA ILE A 2 29.77 -19.85 24.45
C ILE A 2 29.60 -18.32 24.42
N PRO A 3 28.42 -17.78 24.05
CA PRO A 3 28.23 -16.34 23.98
C PRO A 3 28.29 -15.76 25.40
N THR A 4 29.14 -14.74 25.59
CA THR A 4 29.28 -14.07 26.88
C THR A 4 28.11 -13.10 27.11
N PRO A 5 27.69 -12.83 28.35
CA PRO A 5 26.55 -11.94 28.63
C PRO A 5 26.73 -10.51 28.10
N TYR A 6 27.96 -10.11 27.76
CA TYR A 6 28.28 -8.79 27.18
C TYR A 6 27.97 -8.68 25.67
N ASP A 7 27.86 -9.80 24.95
CA ASP A 7 27.49 -9.80 23.52
C ASP A 7 26.03 -9.38 23.28
N LYS A 8 25.17 -9.51 24.31
CA LYS A 8 23.77 -9.07 24.25
C LYS A 8 23.63 -7.56 24.42
N GLU A 9 24.49 -6.92 25.20
CA GLU A 9 24.41 -5.46 25.44
C GLU A 9 25.06 -4.62 24.33
N MET A 10 26.02 -5.17 23.56
CA MET A 10 26.68 -4.44 22.47
C MET A 10 25.81 -4.20 21.21
N ARG A 11 24.62 -4.82 21.06
CA ARG A 11 23.78 -4.63 19.86
C ARG A 11 22.43 -3.94 20.07
N LEU A 12 21.94 -3.79 21.30
CA LEU A 12 20.66 -3.10 21.49
C LEU A 12 20.76 -1.57 21.38
N LYS A 13 21.85 -0.97 21.88
CA LYS A 13 22.03 0.50 21.88
C LYS A 13 22.16 1.10 20.46
N PRO A 14 22.84 0.46 19.49
CA PRO A 14 22.82 0.90 18.10
C PRO A 14 21.48 0.62 17.41
N MET A 15 20.82 -0.51 17.71
CA MET A 15 19.55 -0.90 17.07
C MET A 15 18.37 0.01 17.45
N LEU A 16 18.37 0.58 18.66
CA LEU A 16 17.40 1.62 19.07
C LEU A 16 17.87 3.03 18.76
N SER A 17 19.06 3.21 18.16
CA SER A 17 19.54 4.54 17.83
C SER A 17 18.65 5.15 16.74
N CYS A 18 18.18 6.38 16.98
CA CYS A 18 17.42 7.20 16.03
C CYS A 18 18.23 7.58 14.77
N PHE A 19 19.29 6.84 14.44
CA PHE A 19 20.06 7.01 13.21
C PHE A 19 19.15 6.87 11.98
N ALA A 20 18.22 5.92 12.00
CA ALA A 20 17.23 5.75 10.94
C ALA A 20 16.33 6.98 10.75
N LEU A 21 15.99 7.65 11.85
CA LEU A 21 15.21 8.89 11.88
C LEU A 21 16.04 10.14 11.58
N ARG A 22 17.31 10.04 11.17
CA ARG A 22 18.13 11.24 10.89
C ARG A 22 18.12 11.62 9.42
N HIS A 23 17.73 10.71 8.54
CA HIS A 23 17.73 10.95 7.10
C HIS A 23 16.40 11.62 6.66
N PRO A 24 16.42 12.82 6.02
CA PRO A 24 15.20 13.49 5.59
C PRO A 24 14.40 12.66 4.57
N LEU A 25 15.10 11.91 3.69
CA LEU A 25 14.46 10.99 2.74
C LEU A 25 13.65 9.87 3.45
N PHE A 26 14.12 9.37 4.60
CA PHE A 26 13.40 8.32 5.33
C PHE A 26 12.06 8.83 5.87
N HIS A 27 12.00 10.07 6.33
CA HIS A 27 10.74 10.68 6.76
C HIS A 27 9.76 10.86 5.60
N GLY A 28 10.26 11.27 4.43
CA GLY A 28 9.45 11.35 3.22
C GLY A 28 8.85 9.99 2.84
N MET A 29 9.64 8.92 2.95
CA MET A 29 9.15 7.55 2.74
C MET A 29 8.13 7.12 3.79
N CYS A 30 8.35 7.43 5.07
CA CYS A 30 7.37 7.16 6.12
C CYS A 30 6.05 7.89 5.86
N LEU A 31 6.10 9.17 5.46
CA LEU A 31 4.91 9.94 5.13
C LEU A 31 4.17 9.37 3.91
N ALA A 32 4.90 9.02 2.86
CA ALA A 32 4.33 8.35 1.69
C ALA A 32 3.68 7.00 2.06
N ASN A 33 4.32 6.23 2.93
CA ASN A 33 3.81 4.96 3.42
C ASN A 33 2.55 5.12 4.28
N LEU A 34 2.44 6.22 5.04
CA LEU A 34 1.24 6.56 5.79
C LEU A 34 0.05 6.79 4.85
N PHE A 35 0.22 7.62 3.81
CA PHE A 35 -0.84 7.89 2.84
C PHE A 35 -1.22 6.65 2.04
N TRP A 36 -0.22 5.87 1.60
CA TRP A 36 -0.47 4.60 0.91
C TRP A 36 -1.23 3.62 1.79
N SER A 37 -0.84 3.47 3.05
CA SER A 37 -1.53 2.57 3.99
C SER A 37 -2.97 3.01 4.20
N PHE A 38 -3.20 4.30 4.40
CA PHE A 38 -4.55 4.86 4.58
C PHE A 38 -5.45 4.59 3.36
N GLY A 39 -4.98 4.93 2.15
CA GLY A 39 -5.76 4.70 0.92
C GLY A 39 -5.97 3.22 0.62
N SER A 40 -4.95 2.39 0.84
CA SER A 40 -5.04 0.95 0.61
C SER A 40 -6.03 0.29 1.55
N THR A 41 -6.06 0.65 2.84
CA THR A 41 -7.04 0.14 3.81
C THR A 41 -8.47 0.38 3.35
N ILE A 42 -8.76 1.59 2.86
CA ILE A 42 -10.10 1.93 2.32
C ILE A 42 -10.40 1.03 1.12
N ILE A 43 -9.50 0.92 0.14
CA ILE A 43 -9.74 0.10 -1.06
C ILE A 43 -9.97 -1.36 -0.68
N TYR A 44 -9.12 -1.96 0.17
CA TYR A 44 -9.28 -3.35 0.60
C TYR A 44 -10.60 -3.60 1.31
N MET A 45 -11.09 -2.64 2.09
CA MET A 45 -12.32 -2.76 2.86
C MET A 45 -13.57 -2.60 1.99
N TYR A 46 -13.55 -1.67 1.03
CA TYR A 46 -14.71 -1.38 0.18
C TYR A 46 -14.77 -2.17 -1.12
N LEU A 47 -13.67 -2.74 -1.60
CA LEU A 47 -13.61 -3.45 -2.88
C LEU A 47 -14.71 -4.52 -3.03
N PRO A 48 -14.97 -5.41 -2.04
CA PRO A 48 -16.02 -6.42 -2.18
C PRO A 48 -17.41 -5.80 -2.19
N SER A 49 -17.66 -4.85 -1.28
CA SER A 49 -18.95 -4.15 -1.17
C SER A 49 -19.27 -3.35 -2.43
N TYR A 50 -18.25 -2.75 -3.05
CA TYR A 50 -18.40 -1.99 -4.28
C TYR A 50 -18.67 -2.91 -5.48
N ALA A 51 -17.95 -4.03 -5.61
CA ALA A 51 -18.24 -5.03 -6.62
C ALA A 51 -19.69 -5.54 -6.50
N MET A 52 -20.15 -5.83 -5.27
CA MET A 52 -21.53 -6.26 -5.04
C MET A 52 -22.57 -5.19 -5.38
N ALA A 53 -22.27 -3.91 -5.15
CA ALA A 53 -23.15 -2.80 -5.51
C ALA A 53 -23.31 -2.63 -7.03
N GLU A 54 -22.28 -2.97 -7.80
CA GLU A 54 -22.29 -2.98 -9.27
C GLU A 54 -22.96 -4.25 -9.86
N GLY A 55 -23.50 -5.14 -9.01
CA GLY A 55 -24.24 -6.33 -9.43
C GLY A 55 -23.41 -7.61 -9.51
N THR A 56 -22.16 -7.59 -9.04
CA THR A 56 -21.31 -8.78 -8.92
C THR A 56 -21.79 -9.70 -7.78
N SER A 57 -21.73 -11.01 -7.96
CA SER A 57 -22.11 -11.95 -6.91
C SER A 57 -21.11 -11.93 -5.74
N PHE A 58 -21.53 -12.41 -4.56
CA PHE A 58 -20.64 -12.51 -3.40
C PHE A 58 -19.43 -13.41 -3.68
N GLU A 59 -19.62 -14.53 -4.38
CA GLU A 59 -18.55 -15.46 -4.74
C GLU A 59 -17.49 -14.78 -5.63
N GLU A 60 -17.93 -14.02 -6.63
CA GLU A 60 -17.05 -13.25 -7.51
C GLU A 60 -16.35 -12.11 -6.76
N ALA A 61 -17.03 -11.43 -5.84
CA ALA A 61 -16.42 -10.39 -5.01
C ALA A 61 -15.31 -10.96 -4.11
N VAL A 62 -15.49 -12.15 -3.56
CA VAL A 62 -14.44 -12.87 -2.80
C VAL A 62 -13.30 -13.31 -3.72
N PHE A 63 -13.61 -13.73 -4.95
CA PHE A 63 -12.60 -14.07 -5.96
C PHE A 63 -11.73 -12.86 -6.31
N LEU A 64 -12.32 -11.67 -6.45
CA LEU A 64 -11.59 -10.41 -6.68
C LEU A 64 -10.55 -10.12 -5.59
N VAL A 65 -10.90 -10.30 -4.31
CA VAL A 65 -9.95 -10.15 -3.20
C VAL A 65 -8.79 -11.15 -3.33
N SER A 66 -9.10 -12.38 -3.73
CA SER A 66 -8.09 -13.42 -3.98
C SER A 66 -7.15 -13.03 -5.12
N CYS A 67 -7.66 -12.43 -6.21
CA CYS A 67 -6.85 -11.89 -7.31
C CYS A 67 -5.87 -10.81 -6.82
N VAL A 68 -6.30 -9.91 -5.93
CA VAL A 68 -5.41 -8.90 -5.33
C VAL A 68 -4.25 -9.58 -4.59
N GLY A 69 -4.55 -10.60 -3.79
CA GLY A 69 -3.54 -11.35 -3.03
C GLY A 69 -2.53 -12.06 -3.94
N ILE A 70 -3.00 -12.77 -4.95
CA ILE A 70 -2.16 -13.49 -5.92
C ILE A 70 -1.27 -12.50 -6.69
N SER A 71 -1.83 -11.39 -7.17
CA SER A 71 -1.08 -10.38 -7.91
C SER A 71 -0.03 -9.66 -7.04
N SER A 72 -0.36 -9.40 -5.76
CA SER A 72 0.59 -8.85 -4.79
C SER A 72 1.75 -9.81 -4.53
N PHE A 73 1.47 -11.11 -4.42
CA PHE A 73 2.52 -12.12 -4.27
C PHE A 73 3.40 -12.22 -5.53
N ALA A 74 2.79 -12.24 -6.71
CA ALA A 74 3.51 -12.33 -7.98
C ALA A 74 4.44 -11.12 -8.21
N SER A 75 3.94 -9.91 -7.98
CA SER A 75 4.74 -8.69 -8.07
C SER A 75 5.91 -8.71 -7.08
N ARG A 76 5.68 -9.11 -5.82
CA ARG A 76 6.76 -9.22 -4.83
C ARG A 76 7.88 -10.14 -5.30
N ILE A 77 7.54 -11.29 -5.88
CA ILE A 77 8.52 -12.22 -6.46
C ILE A 77 9.29 -11.54 -7.60
N ILE A 78 8.58 -10.97 -8.58
CA ILE A 78 9.19 -10.32 -9.75
C ILE A 78 10.17 -9.23 -9.32
N PHE A 79 9.76 -8.34 -8.42
CA PHE A 79 10.60 -7.23 -7.95
C PHE A 79 11.66 -7.64 -6.93
N ALA A 80 11.47 -8.74 -6.20
CA ALA A 80 12.51 -9.31 -5.35
C ALA A 80 13.66 -9.88 -6.19
N PHE A 81 13.35 -10.52 -7.31
CA PHE A 81 14.36 -11.07 -8.22
C PHE A 81 15.02 -10.03 -9.12
N MET A 82 14.39 -8.89 -9.38
CA MET A 82 14.95 -7.84 -10.25
C MET A 82 16.25 -7.19 -9.73
N GLY A 83 16.65 -7.45 -8.47
CA GLY A 83 17.96 -7.07 -7.93
C GLY A 83 18.22 -5.55 -7.88
N PRO A 84 19.30 -5.11 -7.21
CA PRO A 84 19.64 -3.69 -7.03
C PRO A 84 20.26 -3.05 -8.29
N ASN A 85 19.88 -3.50 -9.49
CA ASN A 85 20.51 -3.05 -10.74
C ASN A 85 19.92 -1.72 -11.27
N GLY A 86 19.02 -1.09 -10.52
CA GLY A 86 18.39 0.17 -10.90
C GLY A 86 19.06 1.35 -10.22
N THR A 87 20.03 1.96 -10.87
CA THR A 87 20.46 3.35 -10.67
C THR A 87 19.29 4.31 -10.98
N LEU A 88 18.21 4.22 -10.23
CA LEU A 88 17.11 5.19 -10.29
C LEU A 88 17.42 6.28 -9.27
N ASP A 89 17.57 7.52 -9.74
CA ASP A 89 17.68 8.69 -8.87
C ASP A 89 16.65 8.61 -7.74
N ASN A 90 17.10 8.88 -6.50
CA ASN A 90 16.30 8.80 -5.27
C ASN A 90 14.93 9.51 -5.35
N VAL A 91 14.80 10.48 -6.24
CA VAL A 91 13.56 11.24 -6.48
C VAL A 91 12.62 10.48 -7.42
N THR A 92 13.13 9.93 -8.53
CA THR A 92 12.35 9.19 -9.53
C THR A 92 11.79 7.89 -8.94
N SER A 93 12.57 7.24 -8.09
CA SER A 93 12.17 6.03 -7.39
C SER A 93 11.08 6.30 -6.34
N ALA A 94 11.07 7.46 -5.68
CA ALA A 94 10.00 7.84 -4.75
C ALA A 94 8.72 8.36 -5.44
N VAL A 95 8.84 9.08 -6.55
CA VAL A 95 7.71 9.72 -7.25
C VAL A 95 6.94 8.75 -8.14
N CYS A 96 7.62 7.83 -8.81
CA CYS A 96 6.99 6.90 -9.76
C CYS A 96 5.93 5.99 -9.11
N PRO A 97 6.17 5.36 -7.94
CA PRO A 97 5.15 4.57 -7.26
C PRO A 97 4.01 5.42 -6.69
N LEU A 98 4.26 6.67 -6.28
CA LEU A 98 3.20 7.57 -5.82
C LEU A 98 2.26 7.95 -6.97
N MET A 99 2.81 8.25 -8.15
CA MET A 99 2.03 8.53 -9.35
C MET A 99 1.24 7.31 -9.82
N LEU A 100 1.84 6.11 -9.78
CA LEU A 100 1.15 4.85 -10.02
C LEU A 100 0.00 4.64 -9.03
N GLY A 101 0.19 4.97 -7.76
CA GLY A 101 -0.86 4.91 -6.75
C GLY A 101 -2.05 5.80 -7.09
N VAL A 102 -1.80 7.05 -7.46
CA VAL A 102 -2.86 8.02 -7.87
C VAL A 102 -3.59 7.57 -9.13
N VAL A 103 -2.86 7.01 -10.10
CA VAL A 103 -3.47 6.48 -11.33
C VAL A 103 -4.34 5.26 -11.01
N VAL A 104 -3.85 4.33 -10.17
CA VAL A 104 -4.63 3.16 -9.75
C VAL A 104 -5.86 3.58 -8.95
N THR A 105 -5.79 4.57 -8.06
CA THR A 105 -6.96 5.03 -7.29
C THR A 105 -7.94 5.88 -8.09
N GLY A 106 -7.54 6.47 -9.21
CA GLY A 106 -8.40 7.28 -10.10
C GLY A 106 -9.12 6.49 -11.20
N ILE A 107 -8.70 5.26 -11.49
CA ILE A 107 -9.28 4.37 -12.50
C ILE A 107 -10.58 3.59 -12.09
N PRO A 108 -10.97 3.41 -10.81
CA PRO A 108 -12.14 2.61 -10.44
C PRO A 108 -13.43 2.95 -11.23
N PRO A 109 -13.86 4.22 -11.39
CA PRO A 109 -15.14 4.49 -12.04
C PRO A 109 -15.18 4.18 -13.55
N LEU A 110 -14.03 3.95 -14.20
CA LEU A 110 -13.96 3.66 -15.63
C LEU A 110 -13.98 2.16 -15.93
N LEU A 111 -13.46 1.32 -15.04
CA LEU A 111 -13.29 -0.12 -15.25
C LEU A 111 -14.37 -1.00 -14.60
N PHE A 112 -15.21 -0.46 -13.72
CA PHE A 112 -16.19 -1.27 -12.97
C PHE A 112 -17.47 -1.65 -13.73
N ASN A 113 -17.58 -1.30 -15.02
CA ASN A 113 -18.76 -1.63 -15.85
C ASN A 113 -18.96 -3.13 -16.11
N ASN A 114 -17.91 -3.96 -15.99
CA ASN A 114 -17.96 -5.40 -16.26
C ASN A 114 -17.04 -6.17 -15.30
N LEU A 115 -17.36 -7.44 -15.01
CA LEU A 115 -16.53 -8.32 -14.16
C LEU A 115 -15.06 -8.38 -14.63
N SER A 116 -14.82 -8.46 -15.94
CA SER A 116 -13.45 -8.46 -16.49
C SER A 116 -12.67 -7.18 -16.17
N GLY A 117 -13.35 -6.03 -16.12
CA GLY A 117 -12.73 -4.77 -15.73
C GLY A 117 -12.45 -4.69 -14.24
N GLN A 118 -13.32 -5.26 -13.40
CA GLN A 118 -13.08 -5.42 -11.95
C GLN A 118 -11.86 -6.32 -11.69
N ILE A 119 -11.72 -7.43 -12.42
CA ILE A 119 -10.55 -8.30 -12.34
C ILE A 119 -9.28 -7.55 -12.79
N GLY A 120 -9.34 -6.81 -13.90
CA GLY A 120 -8.21 -6.00 -14.36
C GLY A 120 -7.75 -4.98 -13.32
N TYR A 121 -8.69 -4.28 -12.70
CA TYR A 121 -8.41 -3.33 -11.62
C TYR A 121 -7.76 -4.01 -10.41
N THR A 122 -8.31 -5.14 -9.94
CA THR A 122 -7.79 -5.84 -8.75
C THR A 122 -6.41 -6.43 -8.99
N VAL A 123 -6.12 -6.91 -10.20
CA VAL A 123 -4.78 -7.35 -10.58
C VAL A 123 -3.80 -6.18 -10.58
N LEU A 124 -4.15 -5.04 -11.17
CA LEU A 124 -3.29 -3.84 -11.17
C LEU A 124 -3.04 -3.31 -9.76
N PHE A 125 -4.08 -3.22 -8.93
CA PHE A 125 -3.98 -2.78 -7.55
C PHE A 125 -3.12 -3.75 -6.71
N GLY A 126 -3.33 -5.05 -6.85
CA GLY A 126 -2.51 -6.08 -6.19
C GLY A 126 -1.04 -5.99 -6.62
N PHE A 127 -0.80 -5.81 -7.92
CA PHE A 127 0.56 -5.68 -8.46
C PHE A 127 1.27 -4.44 -7.91
N TYR A 128 0.55 -3.31 -7.87
CA TYR A 128 1.04 -2.08 -7.28
C TYR A 128 1.34 -2.20 -5.78
N SER A 129 0.44 -2.83 -5.02
CA SER A 129 0.62 -3.05 -3.57
C SER A 129 1.85 -3.90 -3.28
N GLY A 130 2.06 -4.99 -4.04
CA GLY A 130 3.26 -5.81 -3.90
C GLY A 130 4.53 -5.07 -4.31
N PHE A 131 4.52 -4.33 -5.42
CA PHE A 131 5.62 -3.47 -5.84
C PHE A 131 6.01 -2.45 -4.77
N TRP A 132 5.04 -1.70 -4.22
CA TRP A 132 5.30 -0.70 -3.17
C TRP A 132 5.96 -1.31 -1.95
N THR A 133 5.46 -2.45 -1.46
CA THR A 133 6.03 -3.11 -0.27
C THR A 133 7.46 -3.61 -0.48
N THR A 134 7.78 -4.17 -1.65
CA THR A 134 9.15 -4.60 -1.98
C THR A 134 10.07 -3.40 -2.17
N PHE A 135 9.61 -2.39 -2.91
CA PHE A 135 10.35 -1.17 -3.18
C PHE A 135 10.73 -0.44 -1.88
N LEU A 136 9.77 -0.30 -0.97
CA LEU A 136 9.98 0.39 0.31
C LEU A 136 11.09 -0.29 1.14
N SER A 137 11.12 -1.62 1.18
CA SER A 137 12.16 -2.40 1.87
C SER A 137 13.54 -2.28 1.19
N GLN A 138 13.58 -2.27 -0.15
CA GLN A 138 14.81 -2.09 -0.91
C GLN A 138 15.43 -0.72 -0.68
N VAL A 139 14.64 0.36 -0.77
CA VAL A 139 15.13 1.72 -0.53
C VAL A 139 15.52 1.91 0.94
N SER A 140 14.77 1.34 1.89
CA SER A 140 15.18 1.33 3.31
C SER A 140 16.56 0.72 3.50
N ARG A 141 16.86 -0.38 2.79
CA ARG A 141 18.19 -1.03 2.83
C ARG A 141 19.30 -0.16 2.26
N GLU A 142 19.05 0.53 1.16
CA GLU A 142 20.04 1.44 0.55
C GLU A 142 20.31 2.66 1.44
N LEU A 143 19.26 3.20 2.08
CA LEU A 143 19.35 4.42 2.87
C LEU A 143 19.95 4.20 4.27
N LEU A 144 19.62 3.10 4.92
CA LEU A 144 19.99 2.80 6.31
C LEU A 144 21.21 1.89 6.42
N GLY A 145 21.58 1.23 5.33
CA GLY A 145 22.56 0.16 5.32
C GLY A 145 22.00 -1.18 5.83
N PRO A 146 22.68 -2.31 5.53
CA PRO A 146 22.17 -3.66 5.81
C PRO A 146 21.97 -3.96 7.30
N GLU A 147 22.64 -3.22 8.16
CA GLU A 147 22.70 -3.44 9.61
C GLU A 147 21.45 -2.94 10.34
N TYR A 148 20.77 -1.94 9.76
CA TYR A 148 19.63 -1.24 10.37
C TYR A 148 18.31 -1.44 9.60
N ILE A 149 18.26 -2.34 8.60
CA ILE A 149 17.05 -2.63 7.81
C ILE A 149 15.89 -3.03 8.71
N ALA A 150 16.13 -3.93 9.68
CA ALA A 150 15.09 -4.43 10.56
C ALA A 150 14.42 -3.31 11.38
N VAL A 151 15.22 -2.31 11.80
CA VAL A 151 14.74 -1.14 12.54
C VAL A 151 13.92 -0.24 11.62
N GLY A 152 14.41 0.05 10.41
CA GLY A 152 13.70 0.85 9.41
C GLY A 152 12.35 0.24 9.02
N ASN A 153 12.33 -1.06 8.72
CA ASN A 153 11.10 -1.79 8.39
C ASN A 153 10.14 -1.87 9.59
N GLY A 154 10.67 -1.91 10.83
CA GLY A 154 9.87 -1.80 12.05
C GLY A 154 9.14 -0.45 12.15
N TYR A 155 9.85 0.66 11.92
CA TYR A 155 9.23 1.99 11.85
C TYR A 155 8.18 2.10 10.74
N GLN A 156 8.46 1.56 9.55
CA GLN A 156 7.49 1.54 8.46
C GLN A 156 6.23 0.73 8.81
N SER A 157 6.41 -0.41 9.47
CA SER A 157 5.28 -1.23 9.96
C SER A 157 4.45 -0.50 11.02
N PHE A 158 5.10 0.26 11.90
CA PHE A 158 4.43 1.10 12.88
C PHE A 158 3.58 2.19 12.21
N VAL A 159 4.13 2.88 11.20
CA VAL A 159 3.40 3.89 10.42
C VAL A 159 2.22 3.30 9.65
N ILE A 160 2.36 2.09 9.08
CA ILE A 160 1.25 1.33 8.48
C ILE A 160 0.17 1.08 9.52
N GLY A 161 0.55 0.67 10.73
CA GLY A 161 -0.38 0.49 11.85
C GLY A 161 -1.21 1.73 12.13
N ILE A 162 -0.57 2.91 12.17
CA ILE A 162 -1.27 4.20 12.33
C ILE A 162 -2.22 4.46 11.16
N GLY A 163 -1.77 4.24 9.92
CA GLY A 163 -2.59 4.42 8.72
C GLY A 163 -3.83 3.53 8.72
N CYS A 164 -3.69 2.25 9.08
CA CYS A 164 -4.79 1.31 9.20
C CYS A 164 -5.77 1.69 10.33
N LEU A 165 -5.25 2.10 11.49
CA LEU A 165 -6.07 2.56 12.62
C LEU A 165 -6.86 3.83 12.28
N ALA A 166 -6.32 4.72 11.45
CA ALA A 166 -7.04 5.88 10.94
C ALA A 166 -8.03 5.52 9.83
N GLY A 167 -7.71 4.52 9.00
CA GLY A 167 -8.54 4.07 7.87
C GLY A 167 -9.89 3.53 8.31
N GLY A 168 -9.96 2.79 9.43
CA GLY A 168 -11.21 2.24 9.97
C GLY A 168 -12.25 3.30 10.37
N PRO A 169 -11.92 4.25 11.26
CA PRO A 169 -12.81 5.35 11.64
C PRO A 169 -13.22 6.24 10.47
N VAL A 170 -12.30 6.57 9.55
CA VAL A 170 -12.66 7.38 8.38
C VAL A 170 -13.62 6.62 7.46
N THR A 171 -13.40 5.32 7.26
CA THR A 171 -14.35 4.45 6.54
C THR A 171 -15.72 4.44 7.22
N GLY A 172 -15.77 4.30 8.56
CA GLY A 172 -17.01 4.36 9.32
C GLY A 172 -17.74 5.70 9.17
N LEU A 173 -17.01 6.81 9.19
CA LEU A 173 -17.56 8.15 9.01
C LEU A 173 -18.05 8.39 7.58
N LEU A 174 -17.34 7.88 6.57
CA LEU A 174 -17.79 7.93 5.17
C LEU A 174 -19.12 7.16 5.00
N LEU A 175 -19.26 6.00 5.63
CA LEU A 175 -20.52 5.23 5.62
C LEU A 175 -21.67 5.94 6.35
N GLN A 176 -21.38 6.70 7.40
CA GLN A 176 -22.40 7.41 8.19
C GLN A 176 -22.86 8.71 7.53
N HIS A 177 -21.97 9.45 6.87
CA HIS A 177 -22.34 10.64 6.12
C HIS A 177 -22.98 10.31 4.76
N GLU A 178 -22.69 9.14 4.20
CA GLU A 178 -23.26 8.66 2.95
C GLU A 178 -24.37 7.63 3.17
N HIS A 179 -25.51 8.10 3.67
CA HIS A 179 -26.77 7.34 3.73
C HIS A 179 -27.33 6.88 2.36
N ASP A 180 -26.57 7.07 1.29
CA ASP A 180 -26.84 6.56 -0.04
C ASP A 180 -25.47 6.33 -0.72
N PHE A 181 -25.01 5.07 -0.80
CA PHE A 181 -23.79 4.63 -1.50
C PHE A 181 -23.68 5.12 -2.97
N LYS A 182 -24.70 5.81 -3.47
CA LYS A 182 -24.84 6.39 -4.81
C LYS A 182 -24.26 7.81 -4.95
N TYR A 183 -23.97 8.52 -3.85
CA TYR A 183 -23.50 9.92 -3.91
C TYR A 183 -21.97 10.09 -3.81
N ALA A 184 -21.20 9.21 -3.16
CA ALA A 184 -19.72 9.17 -3.26
C ALA A 184 -19.25 9.17 -4.72
N PHE A 185 -19.96 8.43 -5.56
CA PHE A 185 -19.66 8.31 -6.99
C PHE A 185 -20.00 9.57 -7.79
N TYR A 186 -20.92 10.41 -7.31
CA TYR A 186 -21.31 11.63 -8.01
C TYR A 186 -20.26 12.74 -7.90
N LEU A 187 -19.39 12.69 -6.88
CA LEU A 187 -18.35 13.69 -6.67
C LEU A 187 -17.03 13.36 -7.40
N ALA A 188 -16.77 12.09 -7.71
CA ALA A 188 -15.55 11.64 -8.39
C ALA A 188 -15.64 11.63 -9.93
N GLY A 189 -16.84 11.72 -10.52
CA GLY A 189 -17.00 11.77 -11.97
C GLY A 189 -18.41 12.17 -12.37
N ARG A 190 -18.56 13.36 -12.95
CA ARG A 190 -19.79 13.78 -13.63
C ARG A 190 -20.17 12.75 -14.70
N VAL A 191 -21.13 11.89 -14.42
CA VAL A 191 -21.92 11.22 -15.46
C VAL A 191 -23.40 11.34 -15.11
N LYS A 192 -24.10 12.06 -15.99
CA LYS A 192 -25.53 12.34 -15.96
C LYS A 192 -26.34 11.05 -15.83
N ARG A 193 -27.22 11.02 -14.83
CA ARG A 193 -28.45 10.21 -14.81
C ARG A 193 -29.30 10.60 -16.02
N LYS A 194 -29.46 9.71 -17.00
CA LYS A 194 -30.55 9.81 -17.99
C LYS A 194 -31.73 9.02 -17.46
N ASN A 195 -32.88 9.70 -17.41
CA ASN A 195 -34.20 9.11 -17.19
C ASN A 195 -34.55 8.13 -18.30
#